data_AF-A0AAJ6ZTZ1-F1
#
_entry.id   AF-A0AAJ6ZTZ1-F1
#
_cell.length_a   1.000
_cell.length_b   1.000
_cell.length_c   1.000
_cell.angle_alpha   90.00
_cell.angle_beta   90.00
_cell.angle_gamma   90.00
#
_symmetry.space_group_name_H-M   'P 1'
#
loop_
_entity.id
_entity.type
_entity.pdbx_description
1 polymer ?
#
loop_
_entity_poly.entity_id
_entity_poly.type
_entity_poly.pdbx_seq_one_letter_code
_entity_poly.pdbx_strand_id
1 'polypeptide(L)'
;MKDWECMTDLLLEEPGPDEDPLDNRQESSLIELMVCCVRQASTGEPPVGRGPARKNQLLSKEQAKMVSDERARMTTHFMAVLPTLLDKFRADPDKLANLVAIPQYFDLELYTTQRQEANLTLLLNKIREIVRQQTESEVLETCGRTLEYLCSEQC
;
A
#
# COMPACT_ATOMS: atom_id res chain seq x y z
N MET A 1 5.72 13.20 4.66
CA MET A 1 4.58 12.68 5.43
C MET A 1 4.71 11.17 5.41
N LYS A 2 4.88 10.54 6.58
CA LYS A 2 5.29 9.12 6.75
C LYS A 2 4.59 8.51 7.98
N ASP A 3 3.45 9.07 8.35
CA ASP A 3 2.68 8.67 9.53
C ASP A 3 1.55 7.74 9.09
N TRP A 4 1.96 6.56 8.65
CA TRP A 4 1.08 5.54 8.08
C TRP A 4 0.08 5.02 9.10
N GLU A 5 0.52 4.90 10.36
CA GLU A 5 -0.28 4.46 11.49
C GLU A 5 -1.46 5.42 11.68
N CYS A 6 -1.18 6.72 11.83
CA CYS A 6 -2.23 7.73 11.91
C CYS A 6 -3.17 7.72 10.70
N MET A 7 -2.65 7.59 9.47
CA MET A 7 -3.50 7.51 8.27
C MET A 7 -4.42 6.29 8.28
N THR A 8 -3.91 5.13 8.69
CA THR A 8 -4.72 3.90 8.73
C THR A 8 -5.70 3.90 9.90
N ASP A 9 -5.35 4.51 11.03
CA ASP A 9 -6.24 4.64 12.18
C ASP A 9 -7.43 5.54 11.83
N LEU A 10 -7.19 6.70 11.21
CA LEU A 10 -8.24 7.56 10.67
C LEU A 10 -9.17 6.83 9.68
N LEU A 11 -8.63 5.88 8.93
CA LEU A 11 -9.39 5.08 7.96
C LEU A 11 -10.09 3.88 8.59
N LEU A 12 -9.72 3.41 9.78
CA LEU A 12 -10.21 2.15 10.34
C LEU A 12 -11.03 2.33 11.60
N GLU A 13 -10.57 3.19 12.51
CA GLU A 13 -11.19 3.41 13.81
C GLU A 13 -12.52 4.17 13.70
N GLU A 14 -13.37 4.00 14.70
CA GLU A 14 -14.58 4.81 14.84
C GLU A 14 -14.19 6.19 15.40
N PRO A 15 -14.80 7.28 14.90
CA PRO A 15 -14.50 8.62 15.39
C PRO A 15 -14.81 8.73 16.89
N GLY A 16 -14.00 9.52 17.59
CA GLY A 16 -14.26 9.85 18.99
C GLY A 16 -15.59 10.62 19.18
N PRO A 17 -16.07 10.77 20.44
CA PRO A 17 -17.35 11.42 20.73
C PRO A 17 -17.51 12.84 20.18
N ASP A 18 -16.40 13.55 19.98
CA ASP A 18 -16.33 14.93 19.50
C ASP A 18 -15.67 15.06 18.12
N GLU A 19 -15.48 13.94 17.41
CA GLU A 19 -14.86 13.91 16.08
C GLU A 19 -15.92 13.61 15.00
N ASP A 20 -15.86 14.34 13.89
CA ASP A 20 -16.69 14.04 12.74
C ASP A 20 -16.06 12.86 11.94
N PRO A 21 -16.85 11.86 11.53
CA PRO A 21 -16.36 10.79 10.66
C PRO A 21 -15.88 11.36 9.32
N LEU A 22 -14.89 10.70 8.72
CA LEU A 22 -14.51 10.99 7.35
C LEU A 22 -15.68 10.72 6.40
N ASP A 23 -15.97 11.68 5.53
CA ASP A 23 -16.86 11.43 4.41
C ASP A 23 -16.17 10.60 3.31
N ASN A 24 -16.98 10.06 2.40
CA ASN A 24 -16.49 9.20 1.31
C ASN A 24 -15.39 9.84 0.44
N ARG A 25 -15.44 11.17 0.27
CA ARG A 25 -14.45 11.92 -0.53
C ARG A 25 -13.16 12.12 0.26
N GLN A 26 -13.26 12.38 1.57
CA GLN A 26 -12.12 12.48 2.47
C GLN A 26 -11.40 11.15 2.58
N GLU A 27 -12.13 10.03 2.75
CA GLU A 27 -11.56 8.68 2.73
C GLU A 27 -10.79 8.40 1.43
N SER A 28 -11.42 8.70 0.28
CA SER A 28 -10.78 8.50 -1.04
C SER A 28 -9.50 9.33 -1.16
N SER A 29 -9.55 10.60 -0.78
CA SER A 29 -8.40 11.51 -0.83
C SER A 29 -7.27 11.06 0.10
N LEU A 30 -7.60 10.56 1.29
CA LEU A 30 -6.63 10.05 2.26
C LEU A 30 -5.97 8.76 1.75
N ILE A 31 -6.73 7.85 1.16
CA ILE A 31 -6.20 6.62 0.53
C ILE A 31 -5.25 6.97 -0.61
N GLU A 32 -5.64 7.85 -1.54
CA GLU A 32 -4.77 8.29 -2.64
C GLU A 32 -3.47 8.92 -2.14
N LEU A 33 -3.56 9.78 -1.13
CA LEU A 33 -2.40 10.42 -0.51
C LEU A 33 -1.49 9.39 0.17
N MET A 34 -2.07 8.43 0.90
CA MET A 34 -1.37 7.35 1.56
C MET A 34 -0.60 6.50 0.54
N VAL A 35 -1.24 6.08 -0.56
CA VAL A 35 -0.61 5.31 -1.64
C VAL A 35 0.52 6.10 -2.31
N CYS A 36 0.33 7.42 -2.51
CA CYS A 36 1.40 8.29 -3.01
C CYS A 36 2.61 8.33 -2.05
N CYS A 37 2.38 8.35 -0.74
CA CYS A 37 3.43 8.26 0.27
C CYS A 37 4.13 6.89 0.23
N VAL A 38 3.38 5.79 0.07
CA VAL A 38 3.91 4.40 -0.03
C VAL A 38 4.90 4.31 -1.19
N ARG A 39 4.48 4.79 -2.36
CA ARG A 39 5.33 4.78 -3.56
C ARG A 39 6.61 5.61 -3.38
N GLN A 40 6.49 6.81 -2.80
CA GLN A 40 7.67 7.67 -2.56
C GLN A 40 8.63 7.06 -1.55
N ALA A 41 8.13 6.46 -0.47
CA ALA A 41 8.96 5.84 0.55
C ALA A 41 9.70 4.60 0.04
N SER A 42 9.08 3.82 -0.84
CA SER A 42 9.67 2.59 -1.40
C SER A 42 10.63 2.82 -2.55
N THR A 43 10.42 3.86 -3.36
CA THR A 43 11.24 4.13 -4.56
C THR A 43 12.25 5.26 -4.36
N GLY A 44 12.01 6.17 -3.41
CA GLY A 44 12.77 7.41 -3.28
C GLY A 44 12.54 8.40 -4.44
N GLU A 45 11.66 8.07 -5.39
CA GLU A 45 11.39 8.93 -6.54
C GLU A 45 10.44 10.07 -6.17
N PRO A 46 10.69 11.30 -6.63
CA PRO A 46 9.73 12.38 -6.48
C PRO A 46 8.47 12.10 -7.33
N PRO A 47 7.31 12.70 -6.97
CA PRO A 47 6.11 12.60 -7.79
C PRO A 47 6.38 12.97 -9.25
N VAL A 48 5.62 12.36 -10.16
CA VAL A 48 5.74 12.62 -11.61
C VAL A 48 5.65 14.12 -11.87
N GLY A 49 6.60 14.65 -12.65
CA GLY A 49 6.67 16.08 -12.99
C GLY A 49 7.28 16.98 -11.91
N ARG A 50 7.65 16.44 -10.73
CA ARG A 50 8.33 17.18 -9.64
C ARG A 50 9.79 16.77 -9.44
N GLY A 51 10.30 15.86 -10.26
CA GLY A 51 11.71 15.48 -10.26
C GLY A 51 12.59 16.38 -11.13
N PRO A 52 13.92 16.35 -10.92
CA PRO A 52 14.85 17.01 -11.83
C PRO A 52 14.68 16.46 -13.25
N ALA A 53 14.92 17.29 -14.27
CA ALA A 53 14.69 16.94 -15.68
C ALA A 53 15.46 15.70 -16.20
N ARG A 54 16.35 15.12 -15.41
CA ARG A 54 17.06 13.87 -15.69
C ARG A 54 16.49 12.74 -14.83
N LYS A 55 15.82 11.79 -15.50
CA LYS A 55 15.20 10.58 -14.95
C LYS A 55 16.13 9.64 -14.15
N ASN A 56 17.45 9.84 -14.20
CA ASN A 56 18.45 8.88 -13.69
C ASN A 56 19.40 9.51 -12.66
N GLN A 57 18.89 10.27 -11.68
CA GLN A 57 19.70 10.55 -10.49
C GLN A 57 19.76 9.27 -9.65
N LEU A 58 20.85 8.51 -9.84
CA LEU A 58 21.18 7.39 -8.96
C LEU A 58 21.23 7.91 -7.51
N LEU A 59 20.48 7.28 -6.62
CA LEU A 59 20.51 7.58 -5.19
C LEU A 59 21.95 7.37 -4.68
N SER A 60 22.40 8.24 -3.77
CA SER A 60 23.63 7.97 -3.02
C SER A 60 23.46 6.69 -2.20
N LYS A 61 24.56 6.04 -1.80
CA LYS A 61 24.48 4.85 -0.92
C LYS A 61 23.69 5.11 0.36
N GLU A 62 23.83 6.31 0.92
CA GLU A 62 23.12 6.73 2.13
C GLU A 62 21.63 6.94 1.87
N GLN A 63 21.27 7.57 0.75
CA GLN A 63 19.86 7.72 0.35
C GLN A 63 19.21 6.37 0.03
N ALA A 64 19.90 5.48 -0.67
CA ALA A 64 19.42 4.14 -0.97
C ALA A 64 19.16 3.34 0.32
N LYS A 65 20.06 3.45 1.31
CA LYS A 65 19.85 2.85 2.64
C LYS A 65 18.62 3.44 3.34
N MET A 66 18.46 4.76 3.34
CA MET A 66 17.28 5.41 3.93
C MET A 66 15.98 4.95 3.28
N VAL A 67 15.95 4.82 1.95
CA VAL A 67 14.77 4.33 1.20
C VAL A 67 14.49 2.86 1.57
N SER A 68 15.51 2.02 1.65
CA SER A 68 15.35 0.62 2.07
C SER A 68 14.82 0.50 3.50
N ASP A 69 15.39 1.25 4.44
CA ASP A 69 14.96 1.26 5.84
C ASP A 69 13.51 1.78 5.96
N GLU A 70 13.12 2.75 5.13
CA GLU A 70 11.74 3.24 5.06
C GLU A 70 10.77 2.20 4.48
N ARG A 71 11.15 1.57 3.37
CA ARG A 71 10.39 0.50 2.72
C ARG A 71 10.12 -0.63 3.70
N ALA A 72 11.12 -1.02 4.49
CA ALA A 72 10.97 -2.05 5.51
C ALA A 72 9.96 -1.68 6.61
N ARG A 73 10.00 -0.44 7.12
CA ARG A 73 9.05 0.05 8.12
C ARG A 73 7.62 0.12 7.58
N MET A 74 7.46 0.68 6.39
CA MET A 74 6.18 0.75 5.68
C MET A 74 5.61 -0.66 5.41
N THR A 75 6.44 -1.59 4.93
CA THR A 75 6.05 -2.98 4.66
C THR A 75 5.56 -3.65 5.95
N THR A 76 6.31 -3.52 7.04
CA THR A 76 5.94 -4.10 8.33
C THR A 76 4.57 -3.63 8.81
N HIS A 77 4.26 -2.33 8.65
CA HIS A 77 2.96 -1.75 8.97
C HIS A 77 1.84 -2.37 8.12
N PHE A 78 1.94 -2.25 6.79
CA PHE A 78 0.87 -2.64 5.89
C PHE A 78 0.65 -4.15 5.79
N MET A 79 1.65 -4.98 6.08
CA MET A 79 1.46 -6.43 6.15
C MET A 79 0.38 -6.82 7.17
N ALA A 80 0.28 -6.09 8.29
CA ALA A 80 -0.73 -6.34 9.30
C ALA A 80 -2.07 -5.65 9.00
N VAL A 81 -2.04 -4.38 8.57
CA VAL A 81 -3.26 -3.56 8.48
C VAL A 81 -3.98 -3.62 7.13
N LEU A 82 -3.26 -3.92 6.03
CA LEU A 82 -3.82 -3.90 4.68
C LEU A 82 -5.00 -4.87 4.49
N PRO A 83 -4.98 -6.13 5.00
CA PRO A 83 -6.13 -7.03 4.87
C PRO A 83 -7.42 -6.44 5.43
N THR A 84 -7.35 -5.67 6.53
CA THR A 84 -8.48 -5.00 7.16
C THR A 84 -9.00 -3.83 6.31
N LEU A 85 -8.09 -3.02 5.76
CA LEU A 85 -8.45 -1.93 4.84
C LEU A 85 -9.17 -2.47 3.59
N LEU A 86 -8.64 -3.55 3.00
CA LEU A 86 -9.26 -4.20 1.84
C LEU A 86 -10.67 -4.69 2.15
N ASP A 87 -10.91 -5.20 3.36
CA ASP A 87 -12.24 -5.66 3.78
C ASP A 87 -13.21 -4.49 3.98
N LYS A 88 -12.77 -3.41 4.65
CA LYS A 88 -13.58 -2.20 4.90
C LYS A 88 -14.03 -1.53 3.59
N PHE A 89 -13.10 -1.37 2.64
CA PHE A 89 -13.36 -0.65 1.39
C PHE A 89 -13.71 -1.54 0.20
N ARG A 90 -14.01 -2.83 0.43
CA ARG A 90 -14.27 -3.82 -0.63
C ARG A 90 -15.39 -3.47 -1.61
N ALA A 91 -16.33 -2.60 -1.21
CA ALA A 91 -17.48 -2.21 -2.01
C ALA A 91 -17.21 -1.01 -2.92
N ASP A 92 -16.07 -0.34 -2.75
CA ASP A 92 -15.68 0.84 -3.53
C ASP A 92 -14.50 0.48 -4.44
N PRO A 93 -14.71 0.32 -5.76
CA PRO A 93 -13.68 -0.16 -6.66
C PRO A 93 -12.50 0.81 -6.80
N ASP A 94 -12.73 2.12 -6.73
CA ASP A 94 -11.69 3.14 -6.88
C ASP A 94 -10.74 3.12 -5.67
N LYS A 95 -11.29 3.05 -4.46
CA LYS A 95 -10.50 2.87 -3.23
C LYS A 95 -9.78 1.52 -3.23
N LEU A 96 -10.47 0.46 -3.65
CA LEU A 96 -9.94 -0.89 -3.65
C LEU A 96 -8.77 -1.07 -4.63
N ALA A 97 -8.85 -0.48 -5.82
CA ALA A 97 -7.76 -0.46 -6.78
C ALA A 97 -6.50 0.21 -6.20
N ASN A 98 -6.66 1.35 -5.52
CA ASN A 98 -5.57 2.03 -4.84
C ASN A 98 -4.94 1.17 -3.73
N LEU A 99 -5.77 0.56 -2.86
CA LEU A 99 -5.29 -0.26 -1.74
C LEU A 99 -4.60 -1.54 -2.20
N VAL A 100 -5.13 -2.24 -3.20
CA VAL A 100 -4.55 -3.51 -3.68
C VAL A 100 -3.24 -3.33 -4.43
N ALA A 101 -2.89 -2.09 -4.82
CA ALA A 101 -1.59 -1.76 -5.40
C ALA A 101 -0.46 -1.68 -4.35
N ILE A 102 -0.79 -1.44 -3.07
CA ILE A 102 0.21 -1.24 -2.00
C ILE A 102 1.25 -2.36 -1.89
N PRO A 103 0.91 -3.66 -1.97
CA PRO A 103 1.89 -4.74 -1.84
C PRO A 103 2.95 -4.76 -2.95
N GLN A 104 2.73 -4.08 -4.09
CA GLN A 104 3.74 -3.92 -5.15
C GLN A 104 4.98 -3.13 -4.70
N TYR A 105 4.92 -2.51 -3.52
CA TYR A 105 5.99 -1.72 -2.92
C TYR A 105 6.64 -2.41 -1.71
N PHE A 106 6.22 -3.64 -1.38
CA PHE A 106 6.69 -4.34 -0.18
C PHE A 106 8.10 -4.89 -0.32
N ASP A 107 8.78 -5.00 0.81
CA ASP A 107 9.96 -5.84 0.95
C ASP A 107 9.51 -7.28 1.28
N LEU A 108 9.45 -8.14 0.26
CA LEU A 108 8.87 -9.49 0.39
C LEU A 108 9.70 -10.42 1.29
N GLU A 109 11.00 -10.16 1.47
CA GLU A 109 11.83 -10.89 2.43
C GLU A 109 11.32 -10.75 3.87
N LEU A 110 10.58 -9.68 4.18
CA LEU A 110 10.02 -9.47 5.51
C LEU A 110 8.92 -10.47 5.86
N TYR A 111 8.24 -11.06 4.88
CA TYR A 111 7.26 -12.10 5.16
C TYR A 111 7.89 -13.33 5.81
N THR A 112 9.11 -13.70 5.43
CA THR A 112 9.81 -14.86 5.98
C THR A 112 10.69 -14.47 7.17
N THR A 113 11.47 -13.39 7.05
CA THR A 113 12.41 -12.97 8.10
C THR A 113 11.70 -12.53 9.39
N GLN A 114 10.48 -12.00 9.30
CA GLN A 114 9.67 -11.60 10.47
C GLN A 114 8.55 -12.60 10.82
N ARG A 115 8.51 -13.79 10.19
CA ARG A 115 7.50 -14.84 10.42
C ARG A 115 6.06 -14.36 10.26
N GLN A 116 5.80 -13.71 9.13
CA GLN A 116 4.53 -13.08 8.81
C GLN A 116 3.78 -13.83 7.70
N GLU A 117 4.05 -15.12 7.53
CA GLU A 117 3.42 -15.98 6.51
C GLU A 117 1.90 -16.06 6.70
N ALA A 118 1.42 -15.93 7.94
CA ALA A 118 0.00 -15.82 8.24
C ALA A 118 -0.62 -14.55 7.62
N ASN A 119 0.07 -13.41 7.70
CA ASN A 119 -0.38 -12.15 7.09
C ASN A 119 -0.32 -12.22 5.56
N LEU A 120 0.69 -12.89 4.99
CA LEU A 120 0.72 -13.17 3.54
C LEU A 120 -0.50 -14.00 3.13
N THR A 121 -0.81 -15.05 3.89
CA THR A 121 -1.98 -15.91 3.62
C THR A 121 -3.28 -15.13 3.69
N LEU A 122 -3.44 -14.23 4.67
CA LEU A 122 -4.60 -13.34 4.77
C LEU A 122 -4.71 -12.42 3.55
N LEU A 123 -3.62 -11.77 3.16
CA LEU A 123 -3.59 -10.91 1.97
C LEU A 123 -3.99 -11.67 0.70
N LEU A 124 -3.41 -12.85 0.46
CA LEU A 124 -3.72 -13.68 -0.71
C LEU A 124 -5.19 -14.13 -0.72
N ASN A 125 -5.74 -14.48 0.44
CA ASN A 125 -7.16 -14.81 0.56
C ASN A 125 -8.05 -13.60 0.22
N LYS A 126 -7.70 -12.40 0.70
CA LYS A 126 -8.43 -11.16 0.37
C LYS A 126 -8.35 -10.84 -1.12
N ILE A 127 -7.18 -10.92 -1.74
CA ILE A 127 -7.03 -10.71 -3.19
C ILE A 127 -7.88 -11.73 -3.98
N ARG A 128 -7.88 -13.00 -3.57
CA ARG A 128 -8.72 -14.04 -4.19
C ARG A 128 -10.20 -13.72 -4.06
N GLU A 129 -10.66 -13.22 -2.91
CA GLU A 129 -12.05 -12.80 -2.70
C GLU A 129 -12.42 -11.63 -3.60
N ILE A 130 -11.55 -10.61 -3.68
CA ILE A 130 -11.71 -9.44 -4.56
C ILE A 130 -11.89 -9.88 -6.01
N VAL A 131 -10.98 -10.71 -6.54
CA VAL A 131 -11.03 -11.19 -7.94
C VAL A 131 -12.31 -11.98 -8.23
N ARG A 132 -12.91 -12.64 -7.23
CA ARG A 132 -14.16 -13.39 -7.41
C ARG A 132 -15.41 -12.52 -7.42
N GLN A 133 -15.35 -11.32 -6.84
CA GLN A 133 -16.52 -10.47 -6.60
C GLN A 133 -16.53 -9.22 -7.47
N GLN A 134 -15.36 -8.71 -7.85
CA GLN A 134 -15.23 -7.47 -8.61
C GLN A 134 -15.27 -7.71 -10.12
N THR A 135 -15.85 -6.76 -10.85
CA THR A 135 -15.93 -6.76 -12.32
C THR A 135 -15.16 -5.63 -12.98
N GLU A 136 -14.72 -4.64 -12.20
CA GLU A 136 -14.01 -3.47 -12.71
C GLU A 136 -12.61 -3.83 -13.21
N SER A 137 -12.31 -3.49 -14.47
CA SER A 137 -11.05 -3.86 -15.13
C SER A 137 -9.84 -3.37 -14.35
N GLU A 138 -9.88 -2.14 -13.85
CA GLU A 138 -8.77 -1.53 -13.12
C GLU A 138 -8.45 -2.28 -11.82
N VAL A 139 -9.47 -2.73 -11.07
CA VAL A 139 -9.27 -3.53 -9.85
C VAL A 139 -8.63 -4.88 -10.22
N LEU A 140 -9.17 -5.57 -11.22
CA LEU A 140 -8.69 -6.89 -11.63
C LEU A 140 -7.28 -6.85 -12.21
N GLU A 141 -6.96 -5.85 -13.03
CA GLU A 141 -5.62 -5.61 -13.55
C GLU A 141 -4.63 -5.33 -12.42
N THR A 142 -5.03 -4.51 -11.45
CA THR A 142 -4.17 -4.19 -10.31
C THR A 142 -3.93 -5.41 -9.43
N CYS A 143 -4.96 -6.25 -9.19
CA CYS A 143 -4.78 -7.55 -8.54
C CYS A 143 -3.79 -8.44 -9.31
N GLY A 144 -3.88 -8.49 -10.64
CA GLY A 144 -2.96 -9.23 -11.49
C GLY A 144 -1.50 -8.79 -11.32
N ARG A 145 -1.24 -7.47 -11.40
CA ARG A 145 0.10 -6.90 -11.19
C ARG A 145 0.62 -7.15 -9.77
N THR A 146 -0.26 -7.05 -8.77
CA THR A 146 0.10 -7.33 -7.38
C THR A 146 0.49 -8.80 -7.19
N LEU A 147 -0.27 -9.74 -7.76
CA LEU A 147 0.07 -11.17 -7.70
C LEU A 147 1.36 -11.49 -8.48
N GLU A 148 1.56 -10.87 -9.65
CA GLU A 148 2.80 -10.98 -10.41
C GLU A 148 4.01 -10.55 -9.58
N TYR A 149 3.91 -9.41 -8.88
CA TYR A 149 4.95 -8.93 -7.98
C TYR A 149 5.21 -9.91 -6.82
N LEU A 150 4.15 -10.37 -6.14
CA LEU A 150 4.24 -11.32 -5.02
C LEU A 150 4.84 -12.68 -5.42
N CYS A 151 4.77 -13.05 -6.70
CA CYS A 151 5.36 -14.26 -7.25
C CYS A 151 6.71 -14.04 -7.95
N SER A 152 7.24 -12.81 -7.94
CA SER A 152 8.49 -12.52 -8.63
C SER A 152 9.68 -13.17 -7.92
N GLU A 153 10.53 -13.86 -8.69
CA GLU A 153 11.75 -14.53 -8.22
C GLU A 153 12.87 -13.55 -7.80
N GLN A 154 12.57 -12.24 -7.74
CA GLN A 154 13.54 -11.16 -7.48
C GLN A 154 13.60 -10.75 -6.00
N CYS A 155 13.18 -11.65 -5.11
CA CYS A 155 13.42 -11.52 -3.67
C CYS A 155 14.89 -11.87 -3.37
#